data_AF-A0A2D9FW87-F1
#
_entry.id   AF-A0A2D9FW87-F1
#
_cell.length_a   1.000
_cell.length_b   1.000
_cell.length_c   1.000
_cell.angle_alpha   90.00
_cell.angle_beta   90.00
_cell.angle_gamma   90.00
#
_symmetry.space_group_name_H-M   'P 1'
#
loop_
_entity.id
_entity.type
_entity.pdbx_description
1 polymer ?
#
loop_
_entity_poly.entity_id
_entity_poly.type
_entity_poly.pdbx_seq_one_letter_code
_entity_poly.pdbx_strand_id
1 'polypeptide(L)'
;MTQTKQQQLFKAINGIESQLEHLRSIINEVVPHRDWIDAKEFALRTNLKHKTVTNYAGKGTIKMTKKNISGQYLIHTSELENWEK
;
A
#
# COMPACT_ATOMS: atom_id res chain seq x y z
N MET A 1 20.85 -25.63 -33.64
CA MET A 1 20.96 -24.15 -33.48
C MET A 1 19.78 -23.50 -32.73
N THR A 2 18.67 -24.19 -32.49
CA THR A 2 17.49 -23.67 -31.75
C THR A 2 17.67 -23.65 -30.23
N GLN A 3 18.41 -24.62 -29.68
CA GLN A 3 18.64 -24.76 -28.23
C GLN A 3 19.34 -23.55 -27.59
N THR A 4 20.24 -22.90 -28.34
CA THR A 4 20.99 -21.71 -27.88
C THR A 4 20.12 -20.46 -27.79
N LYS A 5 19.17 -20.25 -28.72
CA LYS A 5 18.23 -19.13 -28.64
C LYS A 5 17.25 -19.29 -27.48
N GLN A 6 16.81 -20.53 -27.23
CA GLN A 6 15.90 -20.83 -26.12
C GLN A 6 16.58 -20.61 -24.76
N GLN A 7 17.84 -21.00 -24.62
CA GLN A 7 18.66 -20.71 -23.42
C GLN A 7 18.90 -19.22 -23.21
N GLN A 8 19.12 -18.46 -24.29
CA GLN A 8 19.25 -17.00 -24.22
C GLN A 8 17.95 -16.33 -23.75
N LEU A 9 16.79 -16.82 -24.21
CA LEU A 9 15.49 -16.33 -23.76
C LEU A 9 15.25 -16.62 -22.28
N PHE A 10 15.54 -17.84 -21.80
CA PHE A 10 15.45 -18.16 -20.37
C PHE A 10 16.37 -17.28 -19.51
N LYS A 11 17.59 -17.02 -19.97
CA LYS A 11 18.53 -16.12 -19.27
C LYS A 11 18.00 -14.69 -19.21
N ALA A 12 17.35 -14.21 -20.27
CA ALA A 12 16.72 -12.89 -20.29
C ALA A 12 15.53 -12.81 -19.33
N ILE A 13 14.67 -13.85 -19.31
CA ILE A 13 13.52 -13.93 -18.39
C ILE A 13 14.01 -13.89 -16.93
N ASN A 14 14.98 -14.73 -16.56
CA ASN A 14 15.54 -14.74 -15.21
C ASN A 14 16.14 -13.38 -14.82
N GLY A 15 16.76 -12.69 -15.78
CA GLY A 15 17.29 -11.34 -15.59
C GLY A 15 16.19 -10.32 -15.30
N ILE A 16 15.08 -10.38 -16.04
CA ILE A 16 13.91 -9.51 -15.84
C ILE A 16 13.26 -9.78 -14.48
N GLU A 17 13.10 -11.05 -14.10
CA GLU A 17 12.55 -11.43 -12.79
C GLU A 17 13.41 -10.89 -11.64
N SER A 18 14.73 -11.02 -11.73
CA SER A 18 15.65 -10.46 -10.74
C SER A 18 15.56 -8.94 -10.65
N GLN A 19 15.37 -8.24 -11.77
CA GLN A 19 15.19 -6.79 -11.79
C GLN A 19 13.86 -6.36 -11.14
N LEU A 20 12.78 -7.12 -11.36
CA LEU A 20 11.49 -6.87 -10.73
C LEU A 20 11.54 -7.05 -9.21
N GLU A 21 12.22 -8.09 -8.73
CA GLU A 21 12.42 -8.29 -7.27
C GLU A 21 13.26 -7.16 -6.65
N HIS A 22 14.29 -6.69 -7.35
CA HIS A 22 15.07 -5.55 -6.89
C HIS A 22 14.22 -4.27 -6.81
N LEU A 23 13.39 -4.00 -7.81
CA LEU A 23 12.46 -2.88 -7.80
C LEU A 23 11.43 -3.00 -6.67
N ARG A 24 10.91 -4.20 -6.38
CA ARG A 24 10.03 -4.44 -5.23
C ARG A 24 10.72 -4.11 -3.91
N SER A 25 11.97 -4.54 -3.73
CA SER A 25 12.78 -4.20 -2.54
C SER A 25 12.93 -2.70 -2.38
N ILE A 26 13.31 -1.99 -3.46
CA ILE A 26 13.45 -0.53 -3.45
C ILE A 26 12.11 0.15 -3.14
N ILE A 27 11.00 -0.31 -3.73
CA ILE A 27 9.68 0.23 -3.43
C ILE A 27 9.33 0.04 -1.96
N ASN A 28 9.62 -1.13 -1.37
CA ASN A 28 9.36 -1.39 0.04
C ASN A 28 10.27 -0.58 0.99
N GLU A 29 11.49 -0.25 0.56
CA GLU A 29 12.43 0.59 1.32
C GLU A 29 12.12 2.09 1.18
N VAL A 30 11.70 2.54 -0.01
CA VAL A 30 11.52 3.96 -0.36
C VAL A 30 10.09 4.44 -0.17
N VAL A 31 9.10 3.56 -0.33
CA VAL A 31 7.73 3.82 0.12
C VAL A 31 7.71 3.34 1.56
N PRO A 32 7.93 4.22 2.56
CA PRO A 32 7.56 3.85 3.91
C PRO A 32 6.11 3.41 3.76
N HIS A 33 5.80 2.18 4.16
CA HIS A 33 4.47 1.90 4.63
C HIS A 33 4.27 2.98 5.69
N ARG A 34 3.66 4.10 5.29
CA ARG A 34 3.14 5.03 6.26
C ARG A 34 2.05 4.18 6.84
N ASP A 35 2.42 3.55 7.94
CA ASP A 35 1.52 2.86 8.85
C ASP A 35 0.28 3.70 9.07
N TRP A 36 0.40 5.02 8.91
CA TRP A 36 -0.63 6.04 9.00
C TRP A 36 -0.95 6.67 7.64
N ILE A 37 -2.10 6.33 7.06
CA ILE A 37 -2.66 6.97 5.87
C ILE A 37 -3.69 8.03 6.25
N ASP A 38 -3.97 9.00 5.37
CA ASP A 38 -5.00 10.00 5.65
C ASP A 38 -6.43 9.44 5.46
N ALA A 39 -7.42 10.15 5.99
CA ALA A 39 -8.82 9.75 5.87
C ALA A 39 -9.36 9.75 4.43
N LYS A 40 -8.69 10.39 3.46
CA LYS A 40 -9.09 10.38 2.05
C LYS A 40 -8.60 9.11 1.37
N GLU A 41 -7.36 8.72 1.63
CA GLU A 41 -6.79 7.47 1.14
C GLU A 41 -7.47 6.25 1.77
N PHE A 42 -7.72 6.26 3.08
CA PHE A 42 -8.46 5.19 3.75
C PHE A 42 -9.87 5.00 3.15
N ALA A 43 -10.55 6.11 2.87
CA ALA A 43 -11.87 6.11 2.22
C ALA A 43 -11.82 5.48 0.82
N LEU A 44 -10.76 5.76 0.05
CA LEU A 44 -10.58 5.23 -1.30
C LEU A 44 -10.34 3.71 -1.28
N ARG A 45 -9.54 3.22 -0.32
CA ARG A 45 -9.23 1.79 -0.17
C ARG A 45 -10.40 0.96 0.36
N THR A 46 -11.23 1.54 1.24
CA THR A 46 -12.39 0.85 1.85
C THR A 46 -13.72 1.09 1.12
N ASN A 47 -13.69 1.82 0.00
CA ASN A 47 -14.87 2.28 -0.73
C ASN A 47 -15.91 3.02 0.16
N LEU A 48 -15.42 3.71 1.19
CA LEU A 48 -16.22 4.55 2.08
C LEU A 48 -16.20 6.00 1.60
N LYS A 49 -17.19 6.80 2.01
CA LYS A 49 -17.14 8.26 1.81
C LYS A 49 -16.15 8.87 2.80
N HIS A 50 -15.32 9.80 2.34
CA HIS A 50 -14.37 10.54 3.19
C HIS A 50 -15.00 11.14 4.45
N LYS A 51 -16.19 11.75 4.33
CA LYS A 51 -16.94 12.30 5.48
C LYS A 51 -17.31 11.23 6.51
N THR A 52 -17.64 10.03 6.06
CA THR A 52 -17.95 8.89 6.93
C THR A 52 -16.71 8.46 7.70
N VAL A 53 -15.57 8.33 7.02
CA VAL A 53 -14.28 7.97 7.64
C VAL A 53 -13.88 8.99 8.71
N THR A 54 -13.95 10.29 8.40
CA THR A 54 -13.66 11.36 9.38
C THR A 54 -14.59 11.31 10.60
N ASN A 55 -15.88 11.02 10.40
CA ASN A 55 -16.82 10.84 11.50
C ASN A 55 -16.49 9.60 12.34
N TYR A 56 -16.11 8.48 11.72
CA TYR A 56 -15.74 7.26 12.44
C TYR A 56 -14.45 7.42 13.24
N ALA A 57 -13.46 8.10 12.67
CA ALA A 57 -12.24 8.47 13.40
C ALA A 57 -12.57 9.39 14.58
N GLY A 58 -13.40 10.42 14.39
CA GLY A 58 -13.80 11.34 15.46
C GLY A 58 -14.65 10.71 16.56
N LYS A 59 -15.41 9.65 16.25
CA LYS A 59 -16.22 8.89 17.22
C LYS A 59 -15.45 7.73 17.88
N GLY A 60 -14.21 7.46 17.46
CA GLY A 60 -13.42 6.33 17.95
C GLY A 60 -13.90 4.96 17.44
N THR A 61 -14.71 4.92 16.39
CA THR A 61 -15.13 3.67 15.73
C THR A 61 -13.95 3.01 15.01
N ILE A 62 -13.12 3.82 14.35
CA ILE A 62 -11.79 3.40 13.89
C ILE A 62 -10.85 3.60 15.08
N LYS A 63 -10.23 2.53 15.58
CA LYS A 63 -9.53 2.56 16.87
C LYS A 63 -8.15 3.18 16.75
N MET A 64 -7.39 2.77 15.75
CA MET A 64 -6.03 3.25 15.53
C MET A 64 -6.05 4.53 14.69
N THR A 65 -6.35 5.66 15.36
CA THR A 65 -6.33 6.99 14.75
C THR A 65 -5.45 7.97 15.52
N LYS A 66 -4.82 8.91 14.81
CA LYS A 66 -4.11 10.06 15.39
C LYS A 66 -4.35 11.30 14.54
N LYS A 67 -3.95 12.47 15.04
CA LYS A 67 -3.99 13.71 14.26
C LYS A 67 -2.59 14.14 13.82
N ASN A 68 -2.46 14.67 12.62
CA ASN A 68 -1.24 15.35 12.19
C ASN A 68 -1.17 16.79 12.78
N ILE A 69 -0.07 17.49 12.50
CA ILE A 69 0.16 18.88 12.96
C ILE A 69 -0.91 19.87 12.47
N SER A 70 -1.63 19.55 11.39
CA SER A 70 -2.71 20.34 10.83
C SER A 70 -4.09 19.94 11.35
N GLY A 71 -4.16 19.01 12.32
CA GLY A 71 -5.41 18.54 12.92
C GLY A 71 -6.19 17.51 12.10
N GLN A 72 -5.64 17.03 10.97
CA GLN A 72 -6.27 16.03 10.12
C GLN A 72 -6.07 14.63 10.69
N TYR A 73 -7.08 13.76 10.53
CA TYR A 73 -6.97 12.36 10.97
C TYR A 73 -6.05 11.56 10.06
N LEU A 74 -5.15 10.84 10.70
CA LEU A 74 -4.38 9.75 10.15
C LEU A 74 -4.87 8.44 10.77
N ILE A 75 -5.00 7.42 9.94
CA ILE A 75 -5.57 6.12 10.29
C ILE A 75 -4.52 5.06 10.03
N HIS A 76 -4.37 4.13 10.97
CA HIS A 76 -3.41 3.06 10.82
C HIS A 76 -3.83 2.08 9.71
N THR A 77 -2.93 1.60 8.87
CA THR A 77 -3.22 0.70 7.75
C THR A 77 -3.76 -0.65 8.20
N SER A 78 -3.40 -1.12 9.41
CA SER A 78 -4.01 -2.32 10.01
C SER A 78 -5.52 -2.22 10.24
N GLU A 79 -6.09 -1.00 10.25
CA GLU A 79 -7.54 -0.87 10.31
C GLU A 79 -8.18 -1.32 8.99
N LEU A 80 -7.49 -1.28 7.85
CA LEU A 80 -8.06 -1.64 6.54
C LEU A 80 -8.67 -3.05 6.54
N GLU A 81 -8.03 -4.01 7.20
CA GLU A 81 -8.52 -5.40 7.31
C GLU A 81 -9.92 -5.52 7.92
N ASN A 82 -10.33 -4.56 8.76
CA ASN A 82 -11.66 -4.55 9.39
C ASN A 82 -12.76 -3.97 8.48
N TRP A 83 -12.39 -3.38 7.34
CA TRP A 83 -13.29 -2.60 6.48
C TRP A 83 -13.18 -2.96 5.00
N GLU A 84 -12.11 -3.65 4.58
CA GLU A 84 -12.03 -4.31 3.28
C GLU A 84 -13.03 -5.48 3.25
N LYS A 85 -13.89 -5.51 2.23
CA LYS A 85 -14.87 -6.56 1.97
C LYS A 85 -14.39 -7.47 0.85
#